data_AF-I3ZKE0-F1
#
_entry.id   AF-I3ZKE0-F1
#
_cell.length_a   1.000
_cell.length_b   1.000
_cell.length_c   1.000
_cell.angle_alpha   90.00
_cell.angle_beta   90.00
_cell.angle_gamma   90.00
#
_symmetry.space_group_name_H-M   'P 1'
#
loop_
_entity.id
_entity.type
_entity.pdbx_description
1 polymer ?
#
loop_
_entity_poly.entity_id
_entity_poly.type
_entity_poly.pdbx_seq_one_letter_code
_entity_poly.pdbx_strand_id
1 'polypeptide(L)'
;MDEGSVRTGQDDLDESVVESELRQALKHVPAPDGFTDRVMGRVNQREAGRGSRPAPAKSFSAGFGGMHRNAGWWPAIAAMLLLAMGGDIAYLRHQRTEREAANVQQQMDLAMQLTSHALDEVNVSLERSHAGRYTQMVYEFGK
;
A
#
# COMPACT_ATOMS: atom_id res chain seq x y z
N MET A 1 -16.05 -15.65 43.80
CA MET A 1 -15.10 -14.75 43.11
C MET A 1 -15.17 -15.15 41.65
N ASP A 2 -15.98 -14.43 40.90
CA ASP A 2 -16.29 -14.66 39.48
C ASP A 2 -15.87 -13.38 38.75
N GLU A 3 -14.68 -13.39 38.17
CA GLU A 3 -14.20 -12.32 37.29
C GLU A 3 -13.61 -12.96 36.06
N GLY A 4 -14.08 -12.56 34.87
CA GLY A 4 -13.44 -12.92 33.61
C GLY A 4 -14.34 -13.38 32.45
N SER A 5 -15.65 -13.07 32.44
CA SER A 5 -16.42 -13.12 31.19
C SER A 5 -16.15 -11.83 30.39
N VAL A 6 -14.96 -11.78 29.78
CA VAL A 6 -14.49 -10.66 28.97
C VAL A 6 -15.14 -10.76 27.59
N ARG A 7 -16.04 -9.80 27.33
CA ARG A 7 -16.49 -9.29 26.03
C ARG A 7 -15.69 -9.80 24.80
N THR A 8 -16.19 -10.83 24.14
CA THR A 8 -15.81 -11.18 22.76
C THR A 8 -16.93 -10.90 21.76
N GLY A 9 -18.14 -10.55 22.21
CA GLY A 9 -19.31 -10.42 21.33
C GLY A 9 -19.44 -9.14 20.51
N GLN A 10 -18.41 -8.28 20.45
CA GLN A 10 -18.51 -6.98 19.77
C GLN A 10 -17.59 -6.82 18.55
N ASP A 11 -16.57 -7.67 18.37
CA ASP A 11 -15.71 -7.68 17.17
C ASP A 11 -16.27 -8.58 16.03
N ASP A 12 -17.02 -9.63 16.37
CA ASP A 12 -17.56 -10.59 15.37
C ASP A 12 -18.60 -9.95 14.41
N LEU A 13 -19.21 -8.84 14.80
CA LEU A 13 -20.21 -8.15 13.97
C LEU A 13 -19.58 -7.36 12.83
N ASP A 14 -18.35 -6.84 13.01
CA ASP A 14 -17.69 -5.99 12.02
C ASP A 14 -17.02 -6.79 10.91
N GLU A 15 -16.52 -8.00 11.20
CA GLU A 15 -15.90 -8.87 10.18
C GLU A 15 -16.90 -9.29 9.08
N SER A 16 -18.13 -9.64 9.47
CA SER A 16 -19.18 -10.06 8.53
C SER A 16 -19.60 -8.95 7.56
N VAL A 17 -19.60 -7.69 8.03
CA VAL A 17 -19.92 -6.52 7.22
C VAL A 17 -18.80 -6.27 6.21
N VAL A 18 -17.55 -6.28 6.67
CA VAL A 18 -16.38 -6.09 5.80
C VAL A 18 -16.28 -7.19 4.74
N GLU A 19 -16.49 -8.46 5.10
CA GLU A 19 -16.45 -9.57 4.14
C GLU A 19 -17.55 -9.42 3.07
N SER A 20 -18.74 -8.97 3.47
CA SER A 20 -19.85 -8.74 2.55
C SER A 20 -19.58 -7.61 1.55
N GLU A 21 -18.97 -6.52 2.00
CA GLU A 21 -18.54 -5.41 1.15
C GLU A 21 -17.44 -5.83 0.19
N LEU A 22 -16.48 -6.63 0.67
CA LEU A 22 -15.39 -7.15 -0.17
C LEU A 22 -15.94 -8.06 -1.27
N ARG A 23 -16.85 -8.99 -0.92
CA ARG A 23 -17.53 -9.83 -1.90
C ARG A 23 -18.33 -9.01 -2.89
N GLN A 24 -18.99 -7.94 -2.45
CA GLN A 24 -19.75 -7.06 -3.32
C GLN A 24 -18.85 -6.27 -4.29
N ALA A 25 -17.72 -5.75 -3.82
CA ALA A 25 -16.74 -5.03 -4.63
C ALA A 25 -16.01 -5.96 -5.62
N LEU A 26 -15.78 -7.22 -5.23
CA LEU A 26 -15.16 -8.25 -6.05
C LEU A 26 -16.17 -9.02 -6.93
N LYS A 27 -17.46 -8.63 -6.93
CA LYS A 27 -18.42 -9.24 -7.87
C LYS A 27 -17.90 -9.07 -9.28
N HIS A 28 -17.74 -10.20 -9.95
CA HIS A 28 -17.23 -10.22 -11.31
C HIS A 28 -18.17 -9.42 -12.23
N VAL A 29 -17.66 -8.32 -12.78
CA VAL A 29 -18.33 -7.57 -13.83
C VAL A 29 -17.94 -8.23 -15.16
N PRO A 30 -18.88 -8.80 -15.91
CA PRO A 30 -18.56 -9.41 -17.21
C PRO A 30 -17.95 -8.35 -18.12
N ALA A 31 -16.85 -8.71 -18.78
CA ALA A 31 -16.21 -7.81 -19.72
C ALA A 31 -17.17 -7.47 -20.87
N PRO A 32 -17.23 -6.21 -21.33
CA PRO A 32 -18.07 -5.84 -22.46
C PRO A 32 -17.59 -6.52 -23.74
N ASP A 33 -18.52 -6.78 -24.67
CA ASP A 33 -18.22 -7.45 -25.94
C ASP A 33 -17.05 -6.80 -26.68
N GLY A 34 -16.15 -7.63 -27.22
CA GLY A 34 -14.94 -7.18 -27.92
C GLY A 34 -13.91 -6.44 -27.05
N PHE A 35 -13.99 -6.53 -25.71
CA PHE A 35 -12.95 -5.99 -24.82
C PHE A 35 -11.59 -6.64 -25.10
N THR A 36 -11.54 -7.97 -25.11
CA THR A 36 -10.31 -8.73 -25.36
C THR A 36 -9.70 -8.37 -26.71
N ASP A 37 -10.50 -8.29 -27.77
CA ASP A 37 -10.01 -7.95 -29.11
C ASP A 37 -9.42 -6.53 -29.17
N ARG A 38 -10.03 -5.56 -28.48
CA ARG A 38 -9.51 -4.19 -28.40
C ARG A 38 -8.21 -4.13 -27.61
N VAL A 39 -8.09 -4.87 -26.51
CA VAL A 39 -6.87 -4.94 -25.70
C VAL A 39 -5.75 -5.60 -26.48
N MET A 40 -6.01 -6.77 -27.06
CA MET A 40 -5.03 -7.51 -27.87
C MET A 40 -4.62 -6.74 -29.12
N GLY A 41 -5.57 -6.08 -29.80
CA GLY A 41 -5.27 -5.19 -30.93
C GLY A 41 -4.33 -4.05 -30.54
N ARG A 42 -4.51 -3.45 -29.37
CA ARG A 42 -3.62 -2.39 -28.87
C ARG A 42 -2.24 -2.89 -28.48
N VAL A 43 -2.13 -4.10 -27.92
CA VAL A 43 -0.84 -4.74 -27.60
C VAL A 43 -0.08 -5.05 -28.89
N ASN A 44 -0.73 -5.70 -29.85
CA ASN A 44 -0.15 -6.03 -31.15
C ASN A 44 0.31 -4.77 -31.91
N GLN A 45 -0.45 -3.68 -31.84
CA GLN A 45 -0.04 -2.40 -32.45
C GLN A 45 1.23 -1.81 -31.79
N ARG A 46 1.39 -1.96 -30.48
CA ARG A 46 2.60 -1.53 -29.77
C ARG A 46 3.81 -2.42 -30.10
N GLU A 47 3.58 -3.72 -30.24
CA GLU A 47 4.64 -4.68 -30.59
C GLU A 47 5.10 -4.54 -32.03
N ALA A 48 4.16 -4.39 -32.97
CA ALA A 48 4.45 -4.09 -34.37
C ALA A 48 5.24 -2.77 -34.52
N GLY A 49 4.94 -1.76 -33.70
CA GLY A 49 5.68 -0.49 -33.66
C GLY A 49 7.08 -0.59 -33.03
N ARG A 50 7.41 -1.69 -32.33
CA ARG A 50 8.72 -1.93 -31.72
C ARG A 50 9.68 -2.71 -32.62
N GLY A 51 9.16 -3.53 -33.54
CA GLY A 51 9.98 -4.39 -34.41
C GLY A 51 10.72 -3.68 -35.56
N SER A 52 10.38 -2.42 -35.88
CA SER A 52 10.94 -1.73 -37.06
C SER A 52 11.59 -0.37 -36.75
N ARG A 53 11.89 -0.06 -35.49
CA ARG A 53 12.55 1.21 -35.13
C ARG A 53 13.99 0.97 -34.65
N PRO A 54 15.00 1.60 -35.28
CA PRO A 54 16.33 1.67 -34.71
C PRO A 54 16.26 2.37 -33.35
N ALA A 55 17.11 1.94 -32.40
CA ALA A 55 17.09 2.35 -31.01
C ALA A 55 16.88 3.87 -30.82
N PRO A 56 15.94 4.30 -29.96
CA PRO A 56 15.80 5.71 -29.65
C PRO A 56 16.98 6.14 -28.77
N ALA A 57 17.93 6.85 -29.38
CA ALA A 57 18.77 7.77 -28.63
C ALA A 57 17.83 8.70 -27.84
N LYS A 58 18.13 8.88 -26.55
CA LYS A 58 17.47 9.78 -25.61
C LYS A 58 17.04 11.09 -26.32
N SER A 59 15.75 11.22 -26.61
CA SER A 59 15.12 12.47 -27.03
C SER A 59 13.77 12.59 -26.31
N PHE A 60 13.86 12.90 -25.03
CA PHE A 60 12.80 13.60 -24.33
C PHE A 60 12.83 15.05 -24.85
N SER A 61 12.12 15.33 -25.95
CA SER A 61 11.71 16.67 -26.46
C SER A 61 11.79 16.82 -28.00
N ALA A 62 11.06 16.03 -28.78
CA ALA A 62 10.93 16.32 -30.22
C ALA A 62 9.65 15.75 -30.82
N GLY A 63 8.48 16.25 -30.40
CA GLY A 63 7.18 15.82 -30.93
C GLY A 63 6.21 16.96 -31.26
N PHE A 64 6.64 18.22 -31.15
CA PHE A 64 5.83 19.41 -31.47
C PHE A 64 6.60 20.41 -32.37
N GLY A 65 7.47 19.89 -33.23
CA GLY A 65 8.25 20.69 -34.18
C GLY A 65 7.64 20.64 -35.58
N GLY A 66 6.63 21.47 -35.85
CA GLY A 66 6.28 21.79 -37.24
C GLY A 66 4.79 21.97 -37.53
N MET A 67 4.18 23.07 -37.04
CA MET A 67 3.13 23.85 -37.73
C MET A 67 2.43 24.82 -36.76
N HIS A 68 3.21 25.68 -36.08
CA HIS A 68 2.64 26.72 -35.23
C HIS A 68 3.37 28.05 -35.41
N ARG A 69 3.25 28.66 -36.60
CA ARG A 69 3.67 30.06 -36.79
C ARG A 69 2.64 31.08 -36.28
N ASN A 70 1.42 30.65 -35.90
CA ASN A 70 0.36 31.52 -35.39
C ASN A 70 -0.30 31.03 -34.08
N ALA A 71 0.39 30.25 -33.24
CA ALA A 71 -0.19 29.69 -32.01
C ALA A 71 0.00 30.58 -30.78
N GLY A 72 -0.24 31.88 -30.92
CA GLY A 72 -0.11 32.85 -29.82
C GLY A 72 -1.33 32.81 -28.90
N TRP A 73 -1.56 31.70 -28.16
CA TRP A 73 -2.34 31.61 -26.90
C TRP A 73 -2.93 30.21 -26.62
N TRP A 74 -3.23 29.42 -27.65
CA TRP A 74 -3.78 28.06 -27.52
C TRP A 74 -3.00 27.10 -26.60
N PRO A 75 -1.64 27.08 -26.58
CA PRO A 75 -0.95 26.19 -25.66
C PRO A 75 -1.16 26.56 -24.19
N ALA A 76 -1.40 27.84 -23.86
CA ALA A 76 -1.66 28.27 -22.50
C ALA A 76 -3.01 27.74 -21.99
N ILE A 77 -4.04 27.74 -22.85
CA ILE A 77 -5.37 27.19 -22.53
C ILE A 77 -5.27 25.68 -22.32
N ALA A 78 -4.54 24.96 -23.18
CA ALA A 78 -4.35 23.52 -23.06
C ALA A 78 -3.60 23.14 -21.77
N ALA A 79 -2.57 23.91 -21.40
CA ALA A 79 -1.84 23.72 -20.15
C ALA A 79 -2.73 23.97 -18.91
N MET A 80 -3.56 25.01 -18.94
CA MET A 80 -4.47 25.34 -17.84
C MET A 80 -5.56 24.28 -17.66
N LEU A 81 -6.10 23.74 -18.76
CA LEU A 81 -7.07 22.63 -18.72
C LEU A 81 -6.46 21.33 -18.19
N LEU A 82 -5.23 21.02 -18.59
CA LEU A 82 -4.48 19.87 -18.07
C LEU A 82 -4.16 20.02 -16.58
N LEU A 83 -3.86 21.24 -16.11
CA LEU A 83 -3.65 21.50 -14.69
C LEU A 83 -4.96 21.39 -13.89
N ALA A 84 -6.07 21.87 -14.44
CA ALA A 84 -7.38 21.78 -13.81
C ALA A 84 -7.92 20.34 -13.74
N MET A 85 -7.72 19.53 -14.78
CA MET A 85 -8.09 18.11 -14.76
C MET A 85 -7.07 17.23 -14.03
N GLY A 86 -5.78 17.58 -14.05
CA GLY A 86 -4.70 16.83 -13.40
C GLY A 86 -4.57 17.12 -11.90
N GLY A 87 -5.00 18.29 -11.44
CA GLY A 87 -4.95 18.70 -10.04
C GLY A 87 -5.83 17.84 -9.12
N ASP A 88 -6.95 17.34 -9.62
CA ASP A 88 -7.92 16.54 -8.84
C ASP A 88 -7.31 15.18 -8.42
N ILE A 89 -6.45 14.60 -9.25
CA ILE A 89 -5.75 13.33 -8.95
C ILE A 89 -4.72 13.50 -7.83
N ALA A 90 -4.06 14.66 -7.76
CA ALA A 90 -3.10 14.97 -6.68
C ALA A 90 -3.82 15.30 -5.37
N TYR A 91 -4.95 16.01 -5.45
CA TYR A 91 -5.78 16.35 -4.30
C TYR A 91 -6.44 15.11 -3.65
N LEU A 92 -6.95 14.19 -4.48
CA LEU A 92 -7.50 12.90 -4.02
C LEU A 92 -6.44 12.00 -3.36
N ARG A 93 -5.18 12.07 -3.82
CA ARG A 93 -4.08 11.33 -3.17
C ARG A 93 -3.77 11.88 -1.78
N HIS A 94 -3.84 13.20 -1.60
CA HIS A 94 -3.55 13.82 -0.30
C HIS A 94 -4.60 13.46 0.76
N GLN A 95 -5.88 13.43 0.39
CA GLN A 95 -6.96 13.00 1.29
C GLN A 95 -6.87 11.52 1.68
N ARG A 96 -6.37 10.65 0.79
CA ARG A 96 -6.16 9.23 1.11
C ARG A 96 -4.97 9.02 2.05
N THR A 97 -3.90 9.78 1.89
CA THR A 97 -2.74 9.69 2.79
C THR A 97 -3.06 10.08 4.23
N GLU A 98 -3.99 11.01 4.48
CA GLU A 98 -4.37 11.35 5.86
C GLU A 98 -5.16 10.22 6.55
N ARG A 99 -6.04 9.53 5.82
CA ARG A 99 -6.78 8.38 6.35
C ARG A 99 -5.88 7.16 6.53
N GLU A 100 -4.97 6.93 5.58
CA GLU A 100 -3.98 5.86 5.68
C GLU A 100 -2.97 6.12 6.79
N ALA A 101 -2.59 7.38 7.05
CA ALA A 101 -1.69 7.74 8.15
C ALA A 101 -2.27 7.42 9.53
N ALA A 102 -3.58 7.64 9.73
CA ALA A 102 -4.25 7.29 10.99
C ALA A 102 -4.24 5.77 11.25
N ASN A 103 -4.49 4.96 10.21
CA ASN A 103 -4.46 3.50 10.32
C ASN A 103 -3.04 2.96 10.54
N VAL A 104 -2.04 3.57 9.88
CA VAL A 104 -0.62 3.21 10.07
C VAL A 104 -0.15 3.54 11.48
N GLN A 105 -0.64 4.63 12.08
CA GLN A 105 -0.33 4.97 13.48
C GLN A 105 -0.88 3.91 14.45
N GLN A 106 -2.10 3.43 14.26
CA GLN A 106 -2.69 2.38 15.10
C GLN A 106 -1.91 1.06 14.98
N GLN A 107 -1.52 0.66 13.77
CA GLN A 107 -0.73 -0.55 13.56
C GLN A 107 0.67 -0.43 14.16
N MET A 108 1.28 0.75 14.09
CA MET A 108 2.59 1.02 14.66
C MET A 108 2.58 0.97 16.20
N ASP A 109 1.52 1.51 16.83
CA ASP A 109 1.38 1.50 18.28
C ASP A 109 1.18 0.06 18.82
N LEU A 110 0.38 -0.74 18.10
CA LEU A 110 0.17 -2.16 18.44
C LEU A 110 1.48 -2.98 18.25
N ALA A 111 2.23 -2.72 17.18
CA ALA A 111 3.54 -3.32 16.98
C ALA A 111 4.52 -2.95 18.11
N MET A 112 4.53 -1.69 18.57
CA MET A 112 5.34 -1.27 19.70
C MET A 112 4.97 -2.00 20.99
N GLN A 113 3.67 -2.11 21.30
CA GLN A 113 3.19 -2.84 22.48
C GLN A 113 3.58 -4.32 22.45
N LEU A 114 3.46 -4.98 21.30
CA LEU A 114 3.91 -6.37 21.13
C LEU A 114 5.41 -6.51 21.33
N THR A 115 6.20 -5.59 20.76
CA THR A 115 7.66 -5.64 20.94
C THR A 115 8.09 -5.35 22.36
N SER A 116 7.45 -4.42 23.09
CA SER A 116 7.74 -4.21 24.51
C SER A 116 7.42 -5.44 25.34
N HIS A 117 6.29 -6.10 25.05
CA HIS A 117 5.90 -7.31 25.78
C HIS A 117 6.87 -8.48 25.51
N ALA A 118 7.37 -8.62 24.28
CA ALA A 118 8.38 -9.62 23.94
C ALA A 118 9.74 -9.33 24.62
N LEU A 119 10.13 -8.06 24.72
CA LEU A 119 11.36 -7.66 25.41
C LEU A 119 11.27 -7.93 26.92
N ASP A 120 10.14 -7.65 27.55
CA ASP A 120 9.93 -7.96 28.96
C ASP A 120 10.00 -9.47 29.24
N GLU A 121 9.40 -10.30 28.36
CA GLU A 121 9.45 -11.76 28.50
C GLU A 121 10.88 -12.30 28.36
N VAL A 122 11.66 -11.78 27.42
CA VAL A 122 13.09 -12.12 27.27
C VAL A 122 13.88 -11.70 28.50
N ASN A 123 13.59 -10.53 29.08
CA ASN A 123 14.27 -10.05 30.27
C ASN A 123 13.99 -10.94 31.49
N VAL A 124 12.73 -11.31 31.70
CA VAL A 124 12.33 -12.25 32.78
C VAL A 124 12.98 -13.63 32.59
N SER A 125 13.06 -14.12 31.34
CA SER A 125 13.73 -15.38 31.02
C SER A 125 15.25 -15.31 31.32
N LEU A 126 15.89 -14.19 30.99
CA LEU A 126 17.30 -13.95 31.31
C LEU A 126 17.52 -13.93 32.83
N GLU A 127 16.73 -13.18 33.59
CA GLU A 127 16.83 -13.14 35.06
C GLU A 127 16.66 -14.53 35.68
N ARG A 128 15.70 -15.32 35.17
CA ARG A 128 15.47 -16.69 35.63
C ARG A 128 16.64 -17.63 35.32
N SER A 129 17.25 -17.47 34.15
CA SER A 129 18.44 -18.24 33.74
C SER A 129 19.68 -17.87 34.58
N HIS A 130 19.83 -16.58 34.92
CA HIS A 130 20.91 -16.10 35.76
C HIS A 130 20.75 -16.59 37.20
N ALA A 131 19.55 -16.51 37.78
CA ALA A 131 19.26 -17.02 39.12
C ALA A 131 19.58 -18.52 39.26
N GLY A 132 19.25 -19.33 38.25
CA GLY A 132 19.58 -20.77 38.23
C GLY A 132 21.09 -21.04 38.10
N ARG A 133 21.84 -20.18 37.41
CA ARG A 133 23.29 -20.35 37.25
C ARG A 133 24.06 -19.99 38.53
N TYR A 134 23.60 -19.00 39.30
CA TYR A 134 24.24 -18.65 40.58
C TYR A 134 24.05 -19.72 41.65
N THR A 135 22.87 -20.36 41.72
CA THR A 135 22.64 -21.45 42.68
C THR A 135 23.50 -22.67 42.37
N GLN A 136 23.76 -22.96 41.08
CA GLN A 136 24.64 -24.05 40.67
C GLN A 136 26.10 -23.80 41.07
N MET A 137 26.62 -22.58 40.90
CA MET A 137 27.99 -22.25 41.34
C MET A 137 28.15 -22.32 42.86
N VAL A 138 27.17 -21.85 43.64
CA VAL A 138 27.22 -21.96 45.12
C VAL A 138 27.26 -23.42 45.59
N TYR A 139 26.55 -24.32 44.91
CA TYR A 139 26.59 -25.76 45.21
C TYR A 139 27.92 -26.43 44.86
N GLU A 140 28.60 -26.02 43.79
CA GLU A 140 29.91 -26.58 43.43
C GLU A 140 31.04 -26.10 44.36
N PHE A 141 31.02 -24.85 44.83
CA PHE A 141 32.06 -24.34 45.73
C PHE A 141 31.88 -24.72 47.21
N GLY A 142 30.72 -25.25 47.58
CA GLY A 142 30.42 -25.71 48.94
C GLY A 142 30.81 -27.18 49.24
N LYS A 143 31.43 -27.88 48.28
CA LYS A 143 31.82 -29.29 48.37
C LYS A 143 33.33 -29.44 48.34
#